data_AF-T1AW31-F1
#
_entry.id   AF-T1AW31-F1
#
_cell.length_a   1.000
_cell.length_b   1.000
_cell.length_c   1.000
_cell.angle_alpha   90.00
_cell.angle_beta   90.00
_cell.angle_gamma   90.00
#
_symmetry.space_group_name_H-M   'P 1'
#
loop_
_entity.id
_entity.type
_entity.pdbx_description
1 polymer ?
#
loop_
_entity_poly.entity_id
_entity_poly.type
_entity_poly.pdbx_seq_one_letter_code
_entity_poly.pdbx_strand_id
1 'polypeptide(L)'
;MNPYEHTALGKPAVYPRHIDASVLAPIPRAAARADLGLAPHAPLPFHGEDLWGCYELSWLDDRGKPVRALAELRVPADSPQLIESKSLKLYLNGYAGARMADADAARARIAQDLSAAAGSAVRVALLDSAVWARLRLHAPP
;
A
#
# COMPACT_ATOMS: atom_id res chain seq x y z
N MET A 1 3.66 -16.24 -19.68
CA MET A 1 2.64 -16.30 -18.61
C MET A 1 2.42 -14.87 -18.15
N ASN A 2 1.18 -14.38 -18.11
CA ASN A 2 0.91 -13.00 -17.74
C ASN A 2 1.09 -12.84 -16.21
N PRO A 3 2.01 -11.99 -15.73
CA PRO A 3 2.30 -11.85 -14.30
C PRO A 3 1.16 -11.21 -13.50
N TYR A 4 0.07 -10.80 -14.16
CA TYR A 4 -1.11 -10.19 -13.54
C TYR A 4 -2.30 -11.15 -13.43
N GLU A 5 -2.19 -12.38 -13.93
CA GLU A 5 -3.32 -13.35 -13.98
C GLU A 5 -3.91 -13.66 -12.60
N HIS A 6 -3.09 -13.69 -11.55
CA HIS A 6 -3.54 -13.92 -10.17
C HIS A 6 -4.19 -12.69 -9.52
N THR A 7 -4.07 -11.50 -10.12
CA THR A 7 -4.55 -10.24 -9.53
C THR A 7 -6.07 -10.06 -9.73
N ALA A 8 -6.64 -9.13 -8.97
CA ALA A 8 -8.05 -8.74 -9.11
C ALA A 8 -8.30 -7.77 -10.28
N LEU A 9 -7.25 -7.32 -10.97
CA LEU A 9 -7.36 -6.30 -12.02
C LEU A 9 -8.29 -6.77 -13.15
N GLY A 10 -9.21 -5.90 -13.59
CA GLY A 10 -10.21 -6.23 -14.62
C GLY A 10 -11.32 -7.20 -14.19
N LYS A 11 -11.28 -7.78 -12.99
CA LYS A 11 -12.29 -8.74 -12.50
C LYS A 11 -13.33 -8.08 -11.58
N PRO A 12 -14.56 -8.60 -11.47
CA PRO A 12 -15.48 -8.21 -10.41
C PRO A 12 -14.84 -8.43 -9.03
N ALA A 13 -14.99 -7.48 -8.12
CA ALA A 13 -14.43 -7.58 -6.77
C ALA A 13 -15.53 -7.38 -5.73
N VAL A 14 -15.56 -8.26 -4.73
CA VAL A 14 -16.38 -8.08 -3.54
C VAL A 14 -15.59 -7.22 -2.55
N TYR A 15 -16.20 -6.15 -2.06
CA TYR A 15 -15.55 -5.31 -1.05
C TYR A 15 -15.48 -6.07 0.28
N PRO A 16 -14.29 -6.16 0.90
CA PRO A 16 -14.13 -6.88 2.15
C PRO A 16 -14.86 -6.16 3.29
N ARG A 17 -15.48 -6.93 4.18
CA ARG A 17 -16.14 -6.43 5.40
C ARG A 17 -15.20 -6.32 6.60
N HIS A 18 -14.02 -6.92 6.49
CA HIS A 18 -13.02 -7.01 7.54
C HIS A 18 -11.63 -6.84 6.91
N ILE A 19 -10.65 -6.45 7.71
CA ILE A 19 -9.26 -6.35 7.26
C ILE A 19 -8.74 -7.76 6.98
N ASP A 20 -8.35 -8.00 5.73
CA ASP A 20 -7.83 -9.28 5.26
C ASP A 20 -6.56 -9.05 4.44
N ALA A 21 -5.40 -9.38 5.02
CA ALA A 21 -4.11 -9.21 4.36
C ALA A 21 -3.90 -10.20 3.19
N SER A 22 -4.65 -11.30 3.14
CA SER A 22 -4.52 -12.31 2.09
C SER A 22 -5.01 -11.82 0.72
N VAL A 23 -5.76 -10.72 0.69
CA VAL A 23 -6.22 -10.09 -0.56
C VAL A 23 -5.09 -9.36 -1.28
N LEU A 24 -3.99 -9.03 -0.58
CA LEU A 24 -2.84 -8.35 -1.17
C LEU A 24 -2.21 -9.23 -2.25
N ALA A 25 -2.06 -8.67 -3.45
CA ALA A 25 -1.48 -9.36 -4.59
C ALA A 25 -0.10 -8.77 -4.89
N PRO A 26 0.99 -9.34 -4.35
CA PRO A 26 2.34 -8.94 -4.72
C PRO A 26 2.64 -9.31 -6.18
N ILE A 27 3.42 -8.46 -6.85
CA ILE A 27 3.86 -8.61 -8.23
C ILE A 27 5.41 -8.62 -8.24
N PRO A 28 6.05 -9.71 -8.71
CA PRO A 28 7.50 -9.78 -8.80
C PRO A 28 8.08 -8.71 -9.70
N ARG A 29 9.00 -7.89 -9.15
CA ARG A 29 9.74 -6.90 -9.95
C ARG A 29 10.71 -7.56 -10.92
N ALA A 30 11.15 -8.79 -10.62
CA ALA A 30 12.16 -9.52 -11.38
C ALA A 30 11.80 -9.67 -12.86
N ALA A 31 10.52 -9.95 -13.19
CA ALA A 31 10.09 -10.13 -14.58
C ALA A 31 10.28 -8.84 -15.39
N ALA A 32 9.70 -7.73 -14.94
CA ALA A 32 9.84 -6.43 -15.61
C ALA A 32 11.30 -5.93 -15.65
N ARG A 33 12.11 -6.26 -14.63
CA ARG A 33 13.53 -5.92 -14.61
C ARG A 33 14.36 -6.72 -15.61
N ALA A 34 14.03 -8.00 -15.79
CA ALA A 34 14.68 -8.84 -16.80
C ALA A 34 14.43 -8.29 -18.21
N ASP A 35 13.21 -7.81 -18.48
CA ASP A 35 12.87 -7.17 -19.77
C ASP A 35 13.69 -5.89 -20.02
N LEU A 36 14.14 -5.22 -18.95
CA LEU A 36 15.06 -4.06 -19.01
C LEU A 36 16.54 -4.46 -19.08
N GLY A 37 16.85 -5.76 -19.17
CA GLY A 37 18.22 -6.28 -19.19
C GLY A 37 18.95 -6.24 -17.84
N LEU A 38 18.22 -6.10 -16.73
CA LEU A 38 18.81 -6.12 -15.40
C LEU A 38 19.00 -7.55 -14.92
N ALA A 39 20.24 -7.91 -14.56
CA ALA A 39 20.58 -9.26 -14.14
C ALA A 39 19.90 -9.62 -12.80
N PRO A 40 19.34 -10.85 -12.66
CA PRO A 40 18.83 -11.34 -11.38
C PRO A 40 19.91 -11.30 -10.30
N HIS A 41 19.54 -10.89 -9.08
CA HIS A 41 20.43 -10.82 -7.92
C HIS A 41 21.64 -9.87 -8.03
N ALA A 42 21.79 -9.13 -9.12
CA ALA A 42 22.80 -8.08 -9.24
C ALA A 42 22.33 -6.80 -8.53
N PRO A 43 23.26 -5.96 -8.04
CA PRO A 43 22.93 -4.63 -7.55
C PRO A 43 22.15 -3.83 -8.60
N LEU A 44 21.08 -3.16 -8.18
CA LEU A 44 20.31 -2.29 -9.08
C LEU A 44 21.16 -1.05 -9.44
N PRO A 45 21.09 -0.57 -10.69
CA PRO A 45 21.82 0.64 -11.11
C PRO A 45 21.16 1.94 -10.61
N PHE A 46 20.18 1.83 -9.71
CA PHE A 46 19.41 2.94 -9.15
C PHE A 46 19.00 2.62 -7.70
N HIS A 47 18.67 3.68 -6.97
CA HIS A 47 18.02 3.64 -5.67
C HIS A 47 16.74 4.46 -5.72
N GLY A 48 15.81 4.23 -4.79
CA GLY A 48 14.57 4.98 -4.72
C GLY A 48 13.47 4.22 -4.00
N GLU A 49 12.24 4.69 -4.19
CA GLU A 49 11.04 4.11 -3.60
C GLU A 49 9.83 4.41 -4.48
N ASP A 50 8.82 3.54 -4.41
CA ASP A 50 7.49 3.84 -4.91
C ASP A 50 6.73 4.57 -3.80
N LEU A 51 6.34 5.81 -4.07
CA LEU A 51 5.55 6.63 -3.16
C LEU A 51 4.06 6.52 -3.53
N TRP A 52 3.24 6.06 -2.59
CA TRP A 52 1.80 5.90 -2.78
C TRP A 52 1.02 6.84 -1.85
N GLY A 53 0.10 7.61 -2.43
CA GLY A 53 -0.92 8.34 -1.70
C GLY A 53 -2.23 7.55 -1.68
N CYS A 54 -2.67 7.14 -0.49
CA CYS A 54 -3.92 6.43 -0.28
C CYS A 54 -4.92 7.37 0.40
N TYR A 55 -5.79 7.97 -0.42
CA TYR A 55 -6.70 9.05 -0.01
C TYR A 55 -7.96 8.58 0.71
N GLU A 56 -8.26 7.27 0.69
CA GLU A 56 -9.53 6.70 1.14
C GLU A 56 -9.38 5.71 2.32
N LEU A 57 -8.48 5.98 3.26
CA LEU A 57 -8.36 5.16 4.48
C LEU A 57 -9.31 5.65 5.57
N SER A 58 -10.12 4.74 6.10
CA SER A 58 -10.96 4.99 7.27
C SER A 58 -11.11 3.76 8.15
N TRP A 59 -11.44 3.96 9.43
CA TRP A 59 -11.72 2.91 10.42
C TRP A 59 -12.66 3.45 11.52
N LEU A 60 -13.01 2.61 12.50
CA LEU A 60 -13.80 3.00 13.67
C LEU A 60 -12.91 3.13 14.91
N ASP A 61 -13.08 4.17 15.71
CA ASP A 61 -12.46 4.23 17.04
C ASP A 61 -13.14 3.24 18.01
N ASP A 62 -12.65 3.19 19.25
CA ASP A 62 -13.19 2.33 20.32
C ASP A 62 -14.67 2.61 20.65
N ARG A 63 -15.20 3.77 20.27
CA ARG A 63 -16.61 4.15 20.45
C ARG A 63 -17.45 3.88 19.21
N GLY A 64 -16.84 3.42 18.12
CA GLY A 64 -17.52 3.13 16.86
C GLY A 64 -17.69 4.36 15.98
N LYS A 65 -16.98 5.45 16.28
CA LYS A 65 -17.01 6.66 15.46
C LYS A 65 -16.04 6.49 14.29
N PRO A 66 -16.47 6.79 13.05
CA PRO A 66 -15.56 6.81 11.91
C PRO A 66 -14.42 7.82 12.07
N VAL A 67 -13.21 7.34 11.85
CA VAL A 67 -11.96 8.08 11.75
C VAL A 67 -11.44 7.93 10.32
N ARG A 68 -10.89 9.00 9.76
CA ARG A 68 -10.30 9.02 8.42
C ARG A 68 -8.87 9.50 8.48
N ALA A 69 -8.03 8.99 7.59
CA ALA A 69 -6.67 9.47 7.40
C ALA A 69 -6.27 9.35 5.93
N LEU A 70 -5.28 10.14 5.52
CA LEU A 70 -4.52 9.86 4.32
C LEU A 70 -3.34 8.97 4.68
N ALA A 71 -3.13 7.87 3.96
CA ALA A 71 -1.94 7.07 4.14
C ALA A 71 -0.90 7.42 3.07
N GLU A 72 0.33 7.68 3.49
CA GLU A 72 1.49 7.71 2.61
C GLU A 72 2.27 6.42 2.82
N LEU A 73 2.48 5.67 1.73
CA LEU A 73 3.24 4.43 1.74
C LEU A 73 4.51 4.62 0.91
N ARG A 74 5.63 4.16 1.46
CA ARG A 74 6.92 4.18 0.79
C ARG A 74 7.44 2.75 0.70
N VAL A 75 7.42 2.21 -0.51
CA VAL A 75 7.91 0.85 -0.79
C VAL A 75 9.31 0.96 -1.40
N PRO A 76 10.37 0.42 -0.77
CA PRO A 76 11.71 0.49 -1.29
C PRO A 76 11.81 -0.05 -2.72
N ALA A 77 12.54 0.64 -3.60
CA ALA A 77 12.70 0.20 -4.98
C ALA A 77 13.39 -1.17 -5.04
N ASP A 78 14.26 -1.52 -4.09
CA ASP A 78 14.93 -2.83 -4.02
C ASP A 78 14.07 -3.97 -3.47
N SER A 79 12.83 -3.71 -3.05
CA SER A 79 11.88 -4.77 -2.65
C SER A 79 11.71 -5.83 -3.75
N PRO A 80 11.58 -7.13 -3.40
CA PRO A 80 11.36 -8.17 -4.39
C PRO A 80 10.00 -8.04 -5.09
N GLN A 81 9.00 -7.52 -4.38
CA GLN A 81 7.62 -7.40 -4.86
C GLN A 81 7.16 -5.93 -4.89
N LEU A 82 6.43 -5.58 -5.95
CA LEU A 82 5.50 -4.44 -5.96
C LEU A 82 4.15 -4.91 -5.39
N ILE A 83 3.33 -3.99 -4.87
CA ILE A 83 1.95 -4.30 -4.46
C ILE A 83 0.97 -3.86 -5.56
N GLU A 84 0.09 -4.76 -6.02
CA GLU A 84 -0.91 -4.43 -7.04
C GLU A 84 -1.96 -3.44 -6.50
N SER A 85 -2.25 -2.38 -7.25
CA SER A 85 -3.02 -1.23 -6.76
C SER A 85 -4.47 -1.55 -6.39
N LYS A 86 -5.14 -2.44 -7.14
CA LYS A 86 -6.51 -2.85 -6.81
C LYS A 86 -6.56 -3.72 -5.55
N SER A 87 -5.61 -4.63 -5.38
CA SER A 87 -5.46 -5.43 -4.16
C SER A 87 -5.21 -4.55 -2.94
N LEU A 88 -4.35 -3.53 -3.06
CA LEU A 88 -4.09 -2.54 -2.02
C LEU A 88 -5.37 -1.79 -1.66
N LYS A 89 -6.13 -1.34 -2.65
CA LYS A 89 -7.42 -0.66 -2.42
C LYS A 89 -8.40 -1.55 -1.64
N LEU A 90 -8.54 -2.83 -2.04
CA LEU A 90 -9.43 -3.76 -1.35
C LEU A 90 -8.97 -3.99 0.10
N TYR A 91 -7.67 -4.19 0.31
CA TYR A 91 -7.07 -4.33 1.64
C TYR A 91 -7.38 -3.12 2.55
N LEU A 92 -7.13 -1.90 2.06
CA LEU A 92 -7.40 -0.67 2.83
C LEU A 92 -8.90 -0.46 3.08
N ASN A 93 -9.78 -0.82 2.14
CA ASN A 93 -11.23 -0.73 2.34
C ASN A 93 -11.74 -1.67 3.45
N GLY A 94 -11.02 -2.76 3.74
CA GLY A 94 -11.34 -3.65 4.86
C GLY A 94 -11.27 -2.96 6.23
N TYR A 95 -10.59 -1.80 6.33
CA TYR A 95 -10.51 -1.02 7.57
C TYR A 95 -11.78 -0.25 7.89
N ALA A 96 -12.62 0.10 6.90
CA ALA A 96 -13.74 1.04 7.09
C ALA A 96 -14.74 0.63 8.19
N GLY A 97 -14.93 -0.67 8.41
CA GLY A 97 -15.77 -1.23 9.48
C GLY A 97 -14.98 -1.82 10.67
N ALA A 98 -13.66 -1.76 10.65
CA ALA A 98 -12.81 -2.32 11.69
C ALA A 98 -12.58 -1.32 12.82
N ARG A 99 -12.55 -1.81 14.06
CA ARG A 99 -12.18 -1.01 15.24
C ARG A 99 -10.67 -1.03 15.44
N MET A 100 -10.08 0.14 15.60
CA MET A 100 -8.66 0.30 15.93
C MET A 100 -8.53 1.17 17.18
N ALA A 101 -7.62 0.79 18.08
CA ALA A 101 -7.37 1.52 19.32
C ALA A 101 -6.96 2.98 19.04
N ASP A 102 -6.07 3.19 18.07
CA ASP A 102 -5.62 4.50 17.62
C ASP A 102 -5.03 4.43 16.20
N ALA A 103 -4.55 5.58 15.71
CA ALA A 103 -3.91 5.69 14.41
C ALA A 103 -2.58 4.93 14.34
N ASP A 104 -1.85 4.80 15.45
CA ASP A 104 -0.57 4.08 15.47
C ASP A 104 -0.76 2.57 15.33
N ALA A 105 -1.81 2.01 15.94
CA ALA A 105 -2.20 0.63 15.76
C ALA A 105 -2.57 0.33 14.30
N ALA A 106 -3.33 1.22 13.66
CA ALA A 106 -3.65 1.11 12.24
C ALA A 106 -2.38 1.20 11.36
N ARG A 107 -1.53 2.20 11.61
CA ARG A 107 -0.27 2.41 10.90
C ARG A 107 0.66 1.20 11.01
N ALA A 108 0.84 0.68 12.23
CA ALA A 108 1.71 -0.45 12.50
C ALA A 108 1.24 -1.72 11.80
N ARG A 109 -0.07 -2.01 11.84
CA ARG A 109 -0.63 -3.17 11.14
C ARG A 109 -0.48 -3.04 9.62
N ILE A 110 -0.81 -1.88 9.06
CA ILE A 110 -0.62 -1.62 7.62
C ILE A 110 0.84 -1.83 7.23
N ALA A 111 1.78 -1.27 8.00
CA ALA A 111 3.21 -1.45 7.75
C ALA A 111 3.64 -2.92 7.79
N GLN A 112 3.17 -3.69 8.78
CA GLN A 112 3.47 -5.12 8.90
C GLN A 112 2.97 -5.92 7.69
N ASP A 113 1.69 -5.79 7.37
CA ASP A 113 1.05 -6.57 6.31
C ASP A 113 1.63 -6.23 4.93
N LEU A 114 1.86 -4.93 4.66
CA LEU A 114 2.49 -4.50 3.41
C LEU A 114 3.96 -4.88 3.32
N SER A 115 4.70 -4.88 4.45
CA SER A 115 6.10 -5.33 4.45
C SER A 115 6.22 -6.82 4.15
N ALA A 116 5.30 -7.62 4.71
CA ALA A 116 5.22 -9.04 4.41
C ALA A 116 4.91 -9.30 2.93
N ALA A 117 3.96 -8.56 2.34
CA ALA A 117 3.63 -8.65 0.92
C ALA A 117 4.77 -8.18 0.01
N ALA A 118 5.44 -7.08 0.36
CA ALA A 118 6.53 -6.50 -0.42
C ALA A 118 7.84 -7.33 -0.34
N GLY A 119 8.02 -8.09 0.75
CA GLY A 119 9.28 -8.77 1.09
C GLY A 119 10.39 -7.80 1.51
N SER A 120 10.03 -6.57 1.92
CA SER A 120 10.94 -5.53 2.42
C SER A 120 10.17 -4.57 3.32
N ALA A 121 10.87 -3.79 4.13
CA ALA A 121 10.25 -2.86 5.08
C ALA A 121 9.53 -1.71 4.36
N VAL A 122 8.20 -1.69 4.43
CA VAL A 122 7.35 -0.60 3.92
C VAL A 122 7.15 0.43 5.01
N ARG A 123 7.48 1.69 4.72
CA ARG A 123 7.20 2.80 5.63
C ARG A 123 5.79 3.33 5.40
N VAL A 124 5.08 3.61 6.49
CA VAL A 124 3.70 4.09 6.48
C VAL A 124 3.59 5.30 7.38
N ALA A 125 3.06 6.40 6.83
CA ALA A 125 2.66 7.57 7.59
C ALA A 125 1.15 7.79 7.42
N LEU A 126 0.46 8.10 8.52
CA LEU A 126 -0.95 8.48 8.49
C LEU A 126 -1.05 9.98 8.79
N LEU A 127 -1.58 10.73 7.83
CA LEU A 127 -1.79 12.17 7.94
C LEU A 127 -3.25 12.43 8.31
N ASP A 128 -3.45 13.23 9.36
CA ASP A 128 -4.77 13.76 9.66
C ASP A 128 -5.18 14.81 8.61
N SER A 129 -6.48 15.07 8.52
CA SER A 129 -7.02 15.99 7.52
C SER A 129 -6.57 17.45 7.69
N ALA A 130 -6.22 17.87 8.91
CA ALA A 130 -5.73 19.24 9.17
C ALA A 130 -4.30 19.42 8.67
N VAL A 131 -3.45 18.38 8.73
CA VAL A 131 -2.12 18.38 8.13
C VAL A 131 -2.23 18.43 6.60
N TRP A 132 -3.06 17.56 6.01
CA TRP A 132 -3.26 17.53 4.55
C TRP A 132 -3.75 18.88 4.00
N ALA A 133 -4.70 19.54 4.68
CA ALA A 133 -5.25 20.84 4.25
C ALA A 133 -4.21 21.97 4.16
N ARG A 134 -3.05 21.80 4.80
CA ARG A 134 -1.95 22.78 4.79
C ARG A 134 -0.95 22.54 3.67
N LEU A 135 -0.99 21.37 3.02
CA LEU A 135 -0.12 21.11 1.88
C LEU A 135 -0.44 22.06 0.73
N ARG A 136 0.58 22.35 -0.06
CA ARG A 136 0.51 23.25 -1.21
C ARG A 136 1.03 22.49 -2.41
N LEU A 137 0.37 22.66 -3.54
CA LEU A 137 1.01 22.34 -4.81
C LEU A 137 2.15 23.35 -4.97
N HIS A 138 3.38 22.88 -4.89
CA HIS A 138 4.50 23.70 -5.32
C HIS A 138 4.39 23.88 -6.83
N ALA A 139 4.56 25.12 -7.31
CA ALA A 139 4.78 25.33 -8.73
C ALA A 139 6.02 24.51 -9.13
N PRO A 140 5.99 23.79 -10.28
CA PRO A 140 7.18 23.13 -10.76
C PRO A 140 8.32 24.15 -10.90
N PRO A 141 9.58 23.75 -10.62
CA PRO A 141 10.73 24.62 -10.77
C PRO A 141 10.92 25.10 -12.21
#